data_AF-A0AAE2C6X5-F1
#
_entry.id   AF-A0AAE2C6X5-F1
#
_cell.length_a   1.000
_cell.length_b   1.000
_cell.length_c   1.000
_cell.angle_alpha   90.00
_cell.angle_beta   90.00
_cell.angle_gamma   90.00
#
_symmetry.space_group_name_H-M   'P 1'
#
loop_
_entity.id
_entity.type
_entity.pdbx_description
1 polymer ?
#
loop_
_entity_poly.entity_id
_entity_poly.type
_entity_poly.pdbx_seq_one_letter_code
_entity_poly.pdbx_strand_id
1 'polypeptide(L)'
;MELRENVEGTKTTEACSVVTEIADLSLSVECKEQIDTVGTSTPLHEAAKSGIAQKVLELLEQGLDPCIKDERGQTPYMLASEKEVRNTFRRFMASNLEKWDWHAAKVPSALTKEMEDSQAAKQAEKDAKRKARAKELKKLRKTKGKKAQAEAAQSQNGSFMSGNSGSGTAPTTKVHSQSGSSIRMSKEEELKRIQDAERERRAAAAERRIAALKAQETGSLTTPSNTQLNNTSGSDMLCSCCNVSLAGKVPFHRYNYKYCSTSCMHVHREILEDM
;
A
#
# COMPACT_ATOMS: atom_id res chain seq x y z
N MET A 1 -43.99 63.91 38.47
CA MET A 1 -44.08 65.17 37.71
C MET A 1 -42.67 65.51 37.29
N GLU A 2 -42.34 65.23 36.03
CA GLU A 2 -42.23 66.25 34.97
C GLU A 2 -40.89 66.99 35.11
N LEU A 3 -40.05 67.19 34.09
CA LEU A 3 -40.16 67.10 32.64
C LEU A 3 -38.76 67.48 32.08
N ARG A 4 -38.56 67.23 30.77
CA ARG A 4 -37.62 67.92 29.84
C ARG A 4 -36.14 67.47 29.89
N GLU A 5 -35.67 66.79 28.85
CA GLU A 5 -35.27 67.26 27.50
C GLU A 5 -33.88 67.91 27.48
N ASN A 6 -32.94 67.27 26.77
CA ASN A 6 -32.02 67.85 25.79
C ASN A 6 -31.14 66.72 25.21
N VAL A 7 -31.22 66.40 23.91
CA VAL A 7 -30.64 67.10 22.74
C VAL A 7 -29.18 66.70 22.48
N GLU A 8 -29.02 66.01 21.34
CA GLU A 8 -27.91 65.93 20.37
C GLU A 8 -26.43 65.80 20.81
N GLY A 9 -25.72 64.92 20.09
CA GLY A 9 -24.26 64.93 20.10
C GLY A 9 -23.64 63.76 19.35
N THR A 10 -23.54 63.88 18.03
CA THR A 10 -22.73 63.03 17.12
C THR A 10 -21.24 63.05 17.43
N LYS A 11 -20.51 62.08 16.86
CA LYS A 11 -19.03 61.94 16.68
C LYS A 11 -18.34 61.20 17.84
N THR A 12 -17.32 60.37 17.67
CA THR A 12 -16.51 59.86 16.55
C THR A 12 -15.62 58.74 17.14
N THR A 13 -14.96 57.98 16.26
CA THR A 13 -13.63 57.36 16.45
C THR A 13 -13.44 56.13 17.35
N GLU A 14 -12.95 55.09 16.67
CA GLU A 14 -11.83 54.22 17.02
C GLU A 14 -11.99 53.01 17.98
N ALA A 15 -11.57 51.87 17.40
CA ALA A 15 -10.72 50.83 17.97
C ALA A 15 -11.29 49.83 19.00
N CYS A 16 -11.46 48.61 18.47
CA CYS A 16 -10.91 47.34 18.96
C CYS A 16 -11.39 46.72 20.30
N SER A 17 -11.56 45.39 20.22
CA SER A 17 -11.30 44.39 21.26
C SER A 17 -12.48 43.85 22.10
N VAL A 18 -12.84 42.60 21.75
CA VAL A 18 -12.90 41.40 22.65
C VAL A 18 -14.24 41.11 23.36
N VAL A 19 -14.90 40.05 22.84
CA VAL A 19 -15.85 39.06 23.43
C VAL A 19 -17.01 39.59 24.30
N THR A 20 -18.24 39.10 24.20
CA THR A 20 -18.71 37.71 24.22
C THR A 20 -20.22 37.75 23.93
N GLU A 21 -20.77 36.66 23.39
CA GLU A 21 -22.17 36.17 23.41
C GLU A 21 -23.28 37.16 23.88
N ILE A 22 -24.41 37.27 23.19
CA ILE A 22 -25.55 36.35 23.33
C ILE A 22 -26.58 36.62 22.21
N ALA A 23 -26.99 35.52 21.58
CA ALA A 23 -28.29 35.15 21.05
C ALA A 23 -29.18 36.12 20.24
N ASP A 24 -29.78 35.48 19.23
CA ASP A 24 -31.12 35.76 18.72
C ASP A 24 -31.24 36.80 17.61
N LEU A 25 -30.71 36.45 16.43
CA LEU A 25 -31.31 36.91 15.19
C LEU A 25 -31.62 35.71 14.30
N SER A 26 -32.85 35.22 14.50
CA SER A 26 -33.68 34.49 13.55
C SER A 26 -33.21 34.65 12.10
N LEU A 27 -32.39 33.69 11.65
CA LEU A 27 -32.03 33.47 10.26
C LEU A 27 -33.26 32.87 9.55
N SER A 28 -34.26 33.72 9.28
CA SER A 28 -35.28 33.47 8.26
C SER A 28 -34.99 34.35 7.06
N VAL A 29 -33.77 34.25 6.54
CA VAL A 29 -33.55 34.54 5.14
C VAL A 29 -33.61 33.19 4.44
N GLU A 30 -34.83 32.88 4.01
CA GLU A 30 -35.09 31.86 3.01
C GLU A 30 -34.45 32.36 1.70
N CYS A 31 -33.12 32.29 1.60
CA CYS A 31 -32.39 32.44 0.35
C CYS A 31 -32.61 31.17 -0.47
N LYS A 32 -33.85 31.02 -0.93
CA LYS A 32 -34.19 30.22 -2.10
C LYS A 32 -33.72 30.99 -3.32
N GLU A 33 -32.44 31.32 -3.36
CA GLU A 33 -31.84 31.85 -4.56
C GLU A 33 -31.39 30.65 -5.38
N GLN A 34 -32.26 30.35 -6.35
CA GLN A 34 -31.89 29.83 -7.64
C GLN A 34 -30.77 30.71 -8.21
N ILE A 35 -29.54 30.55 -7.71
CA ILE A 35 -28.38 31.19 -8.30
C ILE A 35 -27.99 30.31 -9.49
N ASP A 36 -28.75 30.44 -10.57
CA ASP A 36 -28.31 30.08 -11.92
C ASP A 36 -27.21 31.06 -12.35
N THR A 37 -26.11 31.13 -11.59
CA THR A 37 -24.89 31.79 -12.05
C THR A 37 -24.14 30.82 -12.91
N VAL A 38 -24.47 30.86 -14.20
CA VAL A 38 -23.63 30.36 -15.28
C VAL A 38 -22.28 31.07 -15.15
N GLY A 39 -21.38 30.49 -14.38
CA GLY A 39 -20.00 30.91 -14.24
C GLY A 39 -19.60 31.69 -12.99
N THR A 40 -20.21 31.51 -11.81
CA THR A 40 -19.54 32.00 -10.58
C THR A 40 -19.39 30.88 -9.56
N SER A 41 -18.14 30.64 -9.15
CA SER A 41 -17.77 29.72 -8.08
C SER A 41 -18.70 29.88 -6.87
N THR A 42 -19.52 28.85 -6.60
CA THR A 42 -20.45 28.84 -5.46
C THR A 42 -19.70 28.81 -4.11
N PRO A 43 -20.32 29.21 -2.99
CA PRO A 43 -19.70 29.08 -1.67
C PRO A 43 -19.26 27.65 -1.35
N LEU A 44 -19.92 26.64 -1.93
CA LEU A 44 -19.53 25.24 -1.80
C LEU A 44 -18.21 24.92 -2.55
N HIS A 45 -17.95 25.57 -3.70
CA HIS A 45 -16.66 25.48 -4.40
C HIS A 45 -15.53 26.11 -3.57
N GLU A 46 -15.78 27.26 -2.98
CA GLU A 46 -14.79 27.94 -2.13
C GLU A 46 -14.47 27.11 -0.89
N ALA A 47 -15.48 26.61 -0.18
CA ALA A 47 -15.28 25.74 0.98
C ALA A 47 -14.50 24.46 0.62
N ALA A 48 -14.79 23.86 -0.53
CA ALA A 48 -14.07 22.68 -1.01
C ALA A 48 -12.61 22.98 -1.38
N LYS A 49 -12.34 24.14 -2.00
CA LYS A 49 -11.00 24.62 -2.33
C LYS A 49 -10.18 24.98 -1.09
N SER A 50 -10.81 25.58 -0.08
CA SER A 50 -10.17 25.92 1.19
C SER A 50 -9.85 24.70 2.06
N GLY A 51 -10.38 23.51 1.75
CA GLY A 51 -10.11 22.29 2.51
C GLY A 51 -10.88 22.18 3.84
N ILE A 52 -11.90 23.02 4.06
CA ILE A 52 -12.61 23.11 5.35
C ILE A 52 -13.81 22.16 5.35
N ALA A 53 -13.60 20.93 5.84
CA ALA A 53 -14.61 19.87 5.85
C ALA A 53 -15.91 20.24 6.60
N GLN A 54 -15.81 20.98 7.70
CA GLN A 54 -16.96 21.40 8.51
C GLN A 54 -17.88 22.37 7.74
N LYS A 55 -17.31 23.39 7.09
CA LYS A 55 -18.08 24.34 6.26
C LYS A 55 -18.76 23.65 5.08
N VAL A 56 -18.08 22.67 4.47
CA VAL A 56 -18.67 21.87 3.39
C VAL A 56 -19.89 21.10 3.89
N LEU A 57 -19.83 20.49 5.07
CA LEU A 57 -20.97 19.78 5.65
C LEU A 57 -22.14 20.72 5.94
N GLU A 58 -21.87 21.87 6.55
CA GLU A 58 -22.89 22.88 6.88
C GLU A 58 -23.62 23.38 5.62
N LEU A 59 -22.87 23.72 4.57
CA LEU A 59 -23.45 24.17 3.29
C LEU A 59 -24.28 23.07 2.61
N LEU A 60 -23.85 21.81 2.72
CA LEU A 60 -24.61 20.68 2.21
C LEU A 60 -25.91 20.46 3.00
N GLU A 61 -25.89 20.62 4.32
CA GLU A 61 -27.07 20.57 5.18
C GLU A 61 -28.06 21.70 4.91
N GLN A 62 -27.56 22.90 4.57
CA GLN A 62 -28.37 24.02 4.08
C GLN A 62 -29.02 23.75 2.72
N GLY A 63 -28.68 22.65 2.06
CA GLY A 63 -29.31 22.19 0.83
C GLY A 63 -28.64 22.70 -0.45
N LEU A 64 -27.39 23.17 -0.37
CA LEU A 64 -26.64 23.57 -1.57
C LEU A 64 -26.34 22.35 -2.44
N ASP A 65 -26.58 22.50 -3.74
CA ASP A 65 -26.42 21.42 -4.71
C ASP A 65 -24.92 21.12 -4.96
N PRO A 66 -24.44 19.91 -4.64
CA PRO A 66 -23.04 19.51 -4.89
C PRO A 66 -22.75 19.21 -6.37
N CYS A 67 -23.78 19.25 -7.22
CA CYS A 67 -23.68 18.93 -8.65
C CYS A 67 -23.40 20.15 -9.52
N ILE A 68 -23.49 21.36 -8.95
CA ILE A 68 -23.23 22.61 -9.67
C ILE A 68 -21.79 22.61 -10.16
N LYS A 69 -21.58 23.07 -11.40
CA LYS A 69 -20.27 23.18 -12.02
C LYS A 69 -19.86 24.64 -12.10
N ASP A 70 -18.62 24.94 -11.74
CA ASP A 70 -17.99 26.25 -11.91
C ASP A 70 -17.76 26.58 -13.41
N GLU A 71 -17.25 27.78 -13.72
CA GLU A 71 -16.86 28.22 -15.08
C GLU A 71 -16.01 27.21 -15.84
N ARG A 72 -15.20 26.42 -15.11
CA ARG A 72 -14.30 25.41 -15.64
C ARG A 72 -14.96 24.04 -15.83
N GLY A 73 -16.27 23.92 -15.60
CA GLY A 73 -17.00 22.66 -15.63
C GLY A 73 -16.67 21.72 -14.46
N GLN A 74 -16.01 22.22 -13.42
CA GLN A 74 -15.59 21.45 -12.25
C GLN A 74 -16.65 21.52 -11.16
N THR A 75 -16.95 20.40 -10.51
CA THR A 75 -17.83 20.35 -9.35
C THR A 75 -17.04 20.68 -8.08
N PRO A 76 -17.70 21.07 -6.96
CA PRO A 76 -17.03 21.31 -5.68
C PRO A 76 -16.16 20.12 -5.25
N TYR A 77 -16.63 18.90 -5.50
CA TYR A 77 -15.86 17.69 -5.23
C TYR A 77 -14.55 17.59 -6.03
N MET A 78 -14.54 18.06 -7.29
CA MET A 78 -13.32 18.06 -8.11
C MET A 78 -12.29 19.08 -7.64
N LEU A 79 -12.72 20.18 -7.02
CA LEU A 79 -11.83 21.18 -6.42
C LEU A 79 -11.27 20.72 -5.07
N ALA A 80 -11.93 19.77 -4.40
CA ALA A 80 -11.49 19.24 -3.12
C ALA A 80 -10.16 18.47 -3.25
N SER A 81 -9.07 19.11 -2.80
CA SER A 81 -7.74 18.50 -2.73
C SER A 81 -7.61 17.59 -1.51
N GLU A 82 -8.24 17.99 -0.40
CA GLU A 82 -8.15 17.30 0.89
C GLU A 82 -8.97 16.01 0.94
N LYS A 83 -8.39 14.97 1.55
CA LYS A 83 -9.06 13.68 1.71
C LYS A 83 -10.31 13.82 2.60
N GLU A 84 -10.22 14.61 3.65
CA GLU A 84 -11.33 14.76 4.60
C GLU A 84 -12.54 15.43 3.95
N VAL A 85 -12.33 16.47 3.14
CA VAL A 85 -13.40 17.13 2.37
C VAL A 85 -14.04 16.18 1.36
N ARG A 86 -13.23 15.39 0.63
CA ARG A 86 -13.80 14.37 -0.26
C ARG A 86 -14.61 13.33 0.51
N ASN A 87 -14.16 12.96 1.70
CA ASN A 87 -14.88 12.03 2.56
C ASN A 87 -16.19 12.63 3.10
N THR A 88 -16.25 13.92 3.43
CA THR A 88 -17.52 14.55 3.84
C THR A 88 -18.56 14.51 2.73
N PHE A 89 -18.20 14.84 1.49
CA PHE A 89 -19.10 14.67 0.33
C PHE A 89 -19.59 13.23 0.18
N ARG A 90 -18.70 12.24 0.38
CA ARG A 90 -19.04 10.81 0.27
C ARG A 90 -19.92 10.31 1.42
N ARG A 91 -19.73 10.81 2.64
CA ARG A 91 -20.57 10.52 3.82
C ARG A 91 -21.95 11.17 3.70
N PHE A 92 -21.98 12.41 3.22
CA PHE A 92 -23.22 13.15 3.00
C PHE A 92 -24.04 12.54 1.85
N MET A 93 -23.39 12.08 0.78
CA MET A 93 -24.03 11.25 -0.26
C MET A 93 -24.71 10.03 0.35
N ALA A 94 -24.02 9.27 1.20
CA ALA A 94 -24.59 8.06 1.81
C ALA A 94 -25.87 8.34 2.61
N SER A 95 -26.02 9.54 3.14
CA SER A 95 -27.20 9.98 3.89
C SER A 95 -28.30 10.55 2.97
N ASN A 96 -27.95 11.00 1.76
CA ASN A 96 -28.82 11.69 0.80
C ASN A 96 -28.70 11.12 -0.62
N LEU A 97 -28.76 9.79 -0.75
CA LEU A 97 -28.57 9.08 -2.02
C LEU A 97 -29.58 9.48 -3.10
N GLU A 98 -30.78 9.90 -2.71
CA GLU A 98 -31.92 10.13 -3.62
C GLU A 98 -32.16 11.62 -3.93
N LYS A 99 -31.54 12.54 -3.17
CA LYS A 99 -31.83 13.98 -3.25
C LYS A 99 -31.10 14.70 -4.41
N TRP A 100 -29.95 14.19 -4.85
CA TRP A 100 -29.13 14.80 -5.90
C TRP A 100 -28.57 13.76 -6.86
N ASP A 101 -28.31 14.16 -8.11
CA ASP A 101 -27.63 13.31 -9.09
C ASP A 101 -26.11 13.26 -8.82
N TRP A 102 -25.74 12.38 -7.90
CA TRP A 102 -24.35 12.16 -7.51
C TRP A 102 -23.45 11.65 -8.64
N HIS A 103 -24.01 11.08 -9.71
CA HIS A 103 -23.25 10.72 -10.91
C HIS A 103 -22.84 11.99 -11.68
N ALA A 104 -23.72 12.99 -11.78
CA ALA A 104 -23.37 14.31 -12.34
C ALA A 104 -22.31 15.03 -11.50
N ALA A 105 -22.28 14.81 -10.18
CA ALA A 105 -21.26 15.36 -9.26
C ALA A 105 -19.85 14.73 -9.40
N LYS A 106 -19.70 13.66 -10.20
CA LYS A 106 -18.44 12.88 -10.38
C LYS A 106 -17.86 12.33 -9.07
N VAL A 107 -18.69 12.02 -8.08
CA VAL A 107 -18.24 11.44 -6.82
C VAL A 107 -18.17 9.90 -6.97
N PRO A 108 -16.98 9.26 -6.95
CA PRO A 108 -16.78 7.91 -7.50
C PRO A 108 -17.46 6.72 -6.80
N SER A 109 -18.18 6.92 -5.68
CA SER A 109 -19.02 5.95 -4.95
C SER A 109 -19.08 6.35 -3.47
N ALA A 110 -20.23 6.17 -2.81
CA ALA A 110 -20.39 6.46 -1.38
C ALA A 110 -19.32 5.72 -0.53
N LEU A 111 -18.55 6.48 0.23
CA LEU A 111 -17.60 5.92 1.21
C LEU A 111 -18.38 5.71 2.49
N THR A 112 -18.81 4.47 2.73
CA THR A 112 -19.48 4.13 3.97
C THR A 112 -18.48 4.22 5.12
N LYS A 113 -18.93 4.76 6.26
CA LYS A 113 -18.13 4.88 7.50
C LYS A 113 -17.52 3.53 7.91
N GLU A 114 -18.26 2.45 7.71
CA GLU A 114 -17.81 1.08 7.96
C GLU A 114 -16.59 0.65 7.11
N MET A 115 -16.49 1.15 5.88
CA MET A 115 -15.35 0.88 5.00
C MET A 115 -14.11 1.69 5.41
N GLU A 116 -14.28 2.89 5.96
CA GLU A 116 -13.17 3.69 6.52
C GLU A 116 -12.60 3.04 7.78
N ASP A 117 -13.48 2.63 8.69
CA ASP A 117 -13.09 1.99 9.95
C ASP A 117 -12.42 0.64 9.68
N SER A 118 -12.90 -0.12 8.68
CA SER A 118 -12.26 -1.36 8.24
C SER A 118 -10.87 -1.15 7.64
N GLN A 119 -10.66 -0.08 6.87
CA GLN A 119 -9.35 0.26 6.32
C GLN A 119 -8.40 0.75 7.42
N ALA A 120 -8.89 1.57 8.34
CA ALA A 120 -8.13 2.05 9.50
C ALA A 120 -7.72 0.90 10.42
N ALA A 121 -8.64 -0.04 10.71
CA ALA A 121 -8.36 -1.23 11.49
C ALA A 121 -7.32 -2.13 10.81
N LYS A 122 -7.46 -2.41 9.51
CA LYS A 122 -6.48 -3.18 8.73
C LYS A 122 -5.10 -2.50 8.71
N GLN A 123 -5.06 -1.18 8.62
CA GLN A 123 -3.79 -0.43 8.63
C GLN A 123 -3.16 -0.43 10.03
N ALA A 124 -3.94 -0.20 11.08
CA ALA A 124 -3.49 -0.26 12.46
C ALA A 124 -2.97 -1.66 12.84
N GLU A 125 -3.62 -2.72 12.38
CA GLU A 125 -3.17 -4.10 12.57
C GLU A 125 -1.81 -4.36 11.90
N LYS A 126 -1.65 -3.92 10.64
CA LYS A 126 -0.37 -4.02 9.91
C LYS A 126 0.75 -3.26 10.63
N ASP A 127 0.47 -2.05 11.10
CA ASP A 127 1.44 -1.22 11.80
C ASP A 127 1.79 -1.77 13.19
N ALA A 128 0.81 -2.33 13.91
CA ALA A 128 1.03 -3.04 15.16
C ALA A 128 1.91 -4.28 14.95
N LYS A 129 1.63 -5.08 13.91
CA LYS A 129 2.44 -6.26 13.54
C LYS A 129 3.87 -5.88 13.16
N ARG A 130 4.05 -4.80 12.39
CA ARG A 130 5.37 -4.28 12.03
C ARG A 130 6.15 -3.81 13.27
N LYS A 131 5.48 -3.09 14.18
CA LYS A 131 6.07 -2.61 15.44
C LYS A 131 6.43 -3.77 16.37
N ALA A 132 5.60 -4.81 16.45
CA ALA A 132 5.90 -6.02 17.21
C ALA A 132 7.13 -6.75 16.67
N ARG A 133 7.20 -6.99 15.35
CA ARG A 133 8.35 -7.62 14.69
C ARG A 133 9.64 -6.82 14.87
N ALA A 134 9.56 -5.49 14.80
CA ALA A 134 10.71 -4.61 15.03
C ALA A 134 11.23 -4.69 16.48
N LYS A 135 10.32 -4.71 17.47
CA LYS A 135 10.69 -4.89 18.89
C LYS A 135 11.34 -6.25 19.14
N GLU A 136 10.79 -7.32 18.55
CA GLU A 136 11.33 -8.67 18.66
C GLU A 136 12.73 -8.77 18.05
N LEU A 137 12.93 -8.23 16.84
CA LEU A 137 14.24 -8.20 16.18
C LEU A 137 15.27 -7.42 16.99
N LYS A 138 14.89 -6.29 17.62
CA LYS A 138 15.78 -5.52 18.49
C LYS A 138 16.16 -6.30 19.75
N LYS A 139 15.22 -7.03 20.36
CA LYS A 139 15.50 -7.92 21.50
C LYS A 139 16.46 -9.05 21.09
N LEU A 140 16.23 -9.69 19.95
CA LEU A 140 17.08 -10.76 19.42
C LEU A 140 18.51 -10.27 19.11
N ARG A 141 18.66 -9.06 18.54
CA ARG A 141 19.99 -8.46 18.30
C ARG A 141 20.72 -8.17 19.62
N LYS A 142 20.01 -7.68 20.64
CA LYS A 142 20.61 -7.42 21.97
C LYS A 142 21.05 -8.72 22.65
N THR A 143 20.26 -9.80 22.59
CA THR A 143 20.64 -11.10 23.17
C THR A 143 21.79 -11.77 22.41
N LYS A 144 21.79 -11.72 21.06
CA LYS A 144 22.92 -12.18 20.24
C LYS A 144 24.20 -11.40 20.51
N GLY A 145 24.11 -10.07 20.65
CA GLY A 145 25.27 -9.23 21.00
C GLY A 145 25.87 -9.58 22.37
N LYS A 146 25.03 -9.80 23.39
CA LYS A 146 25.48 -10.24 24.71
C LYS A 146 26.11 -11.64 24.69
N LYS A 147 25.53 -12.59 23.94
CA LYS A 147 26.10 -13.93 23.78
C LYS A 147 27.44 -13.90 23.06
N ALA A 148 27.56 -13.14 21.97
CA ALA A 148 28.81 -13.00 21.23
C ALA A 148 29.94 -12.36 22.08
N GLN A 149 29.61 -11.39 22.95
CA GLN A 149 30.57 -10.81 23.89
C GLN A 149 31.01 -11.81 24.97
N ALA A 150 30.08 -12.60 25.53
CA ALA A 150 30.42 -13.64 26.51
C ALA A 150 31.27 -14.76 25.90
N GLU A 151 30.98 -15.17 24.66
CA GLU A 151 31.74 -16.17 23.91
C GLU A 151 33.15 -15.65 23.55
N ALA A 152 33.28 -14.38 23.16
CA ALA A 152 34.58 -13.75 22.93
C ALA A 152 35.43 -13.63 24.20
N ALA A 153 34.81 -13.38 25.36
CA ALA A 153 35.51 -13.31 26.65
C ALA A 153 35.97 -14.69 27.15
N GLN A 154 35.22 -15.77 26.86
CA GLN A 154 35.64 -17.13 27.19
C GLN A 154 36.84 -17.59 26.35
N SER A 155 36.94 -17.17 25.09
CA SER A 155 38.04 -17.53 24.19
C SER A 155 39.39 -16.89 24.56
N GLN A 156 39.40 -15.78 25.31
CA GLN A 156 40.65 -15.13 25.74
C GLN A 156 41.21 -15.65 27.07
N ASN A 157 40.44 -16.46 27.81
CA ASN A 157 40.87 -16.99 29.12
C ASN A 157 41.46 -18.42 29.03
N GLY A 158 41.70 -18.93 27.82
CA GLY A 158 42.28 -20.26 27.57
C GLY A 158 43.78 -20.29 27.29
N SER A 159 44.49 -19.16 27.41
CA SER A 159 45.93 -19.05 27.06
C SER A 159 46.80 -18.72 28.28
N PHE A 160 46.72 -19.53 29.35
CA PHE A 160 47.78 -19.58 30.36
C PHE A 160 47.72 -20.90 31.16
N MET A 161 48.37 -21.97 30.68
CA MET A 161 49.14 -22.89 31.53
C MET A 161 50.04 -23.80 30.69
N SER A 162 51.26 -23.93 31.21
CA SER A 162 52.49 -24.47 30.64
C SER A 162 52.49 -26.00 30.48
N GLY A 163 53.39 -26.50 29.63
CA GLY A 163 53.47 -27.91 29.22
C GLY A 163 54.08 -28.89 30.22
N ASN A 164 54.06 -30.17 29.85
CA ASN A 164 55.09 -31.16 30.17
C ASN A 164 54.90 -32.41 29.30
N SER A 165 56.03 -33.02 28.94
CA SER A 165 56.23 -34.20 28.10
C SER A 165 55.64 -35.49 28.67
N GLY A 166 55.34 -36.48 27.81
CA GLY A 166 55.09 -37.86 28.27
C GLY A 166 54.58 -38.83 27.19
N SER A 167 55.47 -39.70 26.74
CA SER A 167 55.24 -40.89 25.90
C SER A 167 54.32 -41.93 26.57
N GLY A 168 53.60 -42.73 25.76
CA GLY A 168 53.24 -44.11 26.15
C GLY A 168 51.82 -44.61 25.82
N THR A 169 51.74 -45.49 24.82
CA THR A 169 50.98 -46.77 24.79
C THR A 169 49.46 -46.83 25.05
N ALA A 170 48.72 -47.36 24.05
CA ALA A 170 47.48 -48.14 24.19
C ALA A 170 47.75 -49.49 24.95
N PRO A 171 46.79 -50.34 25.40
CA PRO A 171 45.43 -50.54 24.85
C PRO A 171 44.29 -51.02 25.84
N THR A 172 43.11 -51.29 25.25
CA THR A 172 42.00 -52.21 25.63
C THR A 172 40.93 -51.87 26.69
N THR A 173 39.68 -51.85 26.17
CA THR A 173 38.39 -52.47 26.62
C THR A 173 37.87 -52.34 28.06
N LYS A 174 36.63 -51.84 28.21
CA LYS A 174 35.45 -52.60 28.70
C LYS A 174 34.16 -51.76 28.76
N VAL A 175 33.05 -52.49 28.61
CA VAL A 175 31.65 -52.06 28.44
C VAL A 175 30.92 -52.00 29.79
N HIS A 176 30.17 -50.92 30.06
CA HIS A 176 28.91 -50.87 30.83
C HIS A 176 28.34 -49.43 30.71
N SER A 177 27.23 -49.16 30.02
CA SER A 177 25.81 -49.42 30.33
C SER A 177 25.10 -48.17 30.90
N GLN A 178 23.91 -47.89 30.34
CA GLN A 178 22.82 -47.07 30.86
C GLN A 178 23.00 -45.54 30.91
N SER A 179 22.23 -44.84 30.07
CA SER A 179 21.16 -43.91 30.49
C SER A 179 20.75 -42.98 29.35
N GLY A 180 19.49 -42.53 29.37
CA GLY A 180 18.74 -41.96 28.24
C GLY A 180 19.48 -40.94 27.37
N SER A 181 19.67 -41.31 26.10
CA SER A 181 20.22 -40.43 25.08
C SER A 181 19.13 -39.45 24.60
N SER A 182 18.98 -38.34 25.33
CA SER A 182 18.43 -37.14 24.71
C SER A 182 19.51 -36.63 23.75
N ILE A 183 19.42 -37.05 22.49
CA ILE A 183 20.37 -36.76 21.41
C ILE A 183 20.57 -35.24 21.34
N ARG A 184 21.71 -34.77 21.86
CA ARG A 184 22.22 -33.43 21.55
C ARG A 184 22.71 -33.51 20.11
N MET A 185 21.83 -33.21 19.15
CA MET A 185 22.21 -33.09 17.74
C MET A 185 23.38 -32.11 17.65
N SER A 186 24.43 -32.49 16.93
CA SER A 186 25.60 -31.65 16.75
C SER A 186 25.19 -30.34 16.07
N LYS A 187 25.89 -29.24 16.38
CA LYS A 187 25.64 -27.91 15.79
C LYS A 187 25.68 -27.94 14.26
N GLU A 188 26.41 -28.91 13.69
CA GLU A 188 26.50 -29.17 12.26
C GLU A 188 25.23 -29.81 11.68
N GLU A 189 24.64 -30.79 12.36
CA GLU A 189 23.38 -31.42 11.93
C GLU A 189 22.20 -30.45 11.99
N GLU A 190 22.18 -29.54 12.97
CA GLU A 190 21.17 -28.49 13.04
C GLU A 190 21.29 -27.50 11.86
N LEU A 191 22.51 -27.08 11.52
CA LEU A 191 22.74 -26.22 10.35
C LEU A 191 22.33 -26.90 9.04
N LYS A 192 22.60 -28.21 8.92
CA LYS A 192 22.18 -29.00 7.75
C LYS A 192 20.66 -29.06 7.65
N ARG A 193 19.93 -29.30 8.75
CA ARG A 193 18.45 -29.28 8.77
C ARG A 193 17.88 -27.91 8.40
N ILE A 194 18.48 -26.81 8.85
CA ILE A 194 18.05 -25.46 8.49
C ILE A 194 18.27 -25.20 6.99
N GLN A 195 19.39 -25.65 6.43
CA GLN A 195 19.68 -25.52 4.99
C GLN A 195 18.73 -26.37 4.13
N ASP A 196 18.43 -27.59 4.57
CA ASP A 196 17.51 -28.50 3.88
C ASP A 196 16.07 -27.95 3.93
N ALA A 197 15.62 -27.45 5.09
CA ALA A 197 14.31 -26.80 5.23
C ALA A 197 14.20 -25.51 4.40
N GLU A 198 15.28 -24.74 4.25
CA GLU A 198 15.31 -23.56 3.38
C GLU A 198 15.28 -23.95 1.89
N ARG A 199 15.97 -25.02 1.51
CA ARG A 199 15.93 -25.59 0.16
C ARG A 199 14.52 -26.07 -0.19
N GLU A 200 13.89 -26.81 0.72
CA GLU A 200 12.53 -27.30 0.57
C GLU A 200 11.52 -26.15 0.49
N ARG A 201 11.65 -25.12 1.34
CA ARG A 201 10.82 -23.90 1.26
C ARG A 201 10.95 -23.21 -0.09
N ARG A 202 12.17 -23.12 -0.64
CA ARG A 202 12.42 -22.52 -1.96
C ARG A 202 11.80 -23.36 -3.07
N ALA A 203 11.90 -24.70 -3.01
CA ALA A 203 11.27 -25.61 -3.96
C ALA A 203 9.75 -25.49 -3.94
N ALA A 204 9.12 -25.54 -2.76
CA ALA A 204 7.67 -25.40 -2.61
C ALA A 204 7.14 -24.05 -3.10
N ALA A 205 7.92 -22.96 -2.95
CA ALA A 205 7.55 -21.65 -3.49
C ALA A 205 7.61 -21.63 -5.03
N ALA A 206 8.57 -22.33 -5.65
CA ALA A 206 8.64 -22.46 -7.10
C ALA A 206 7.48 -23.31 -7.63
N GLU A 207 7.16 -24.43 -6.98
CA GLU A 207 6.01 -25.28 -7.34
C GLU A 207 4.68 -24.53 -7.26
N ARG A 208 4.47 -23.71 -6.23
CA ARG A 208 3.26 -22.86 -6.13
C ARG A 208 3.15 -21.84 -7.27
N ARG A 209 4.28 -21.26 -7.72
CA ARG A 209 4.29 -20.35 -8.87
C ARG A 209 3.96 -21.10 -10.17
N ILE A 210 4.52 -22.29 -10.36
CA ILE A 210 4.24 -23.13 -11.55
C ILE A 210 2.78 -23.58 -11.54
N ALA A 211 2.24 -24.01 -10.40
CA ALA A 211 0.84 -24.38 -10.27
C ALA A 211 -0.11 -23.21 -10.54
N ALA A 212 0.24 -22.00 -10.11
CA ALA A 212 -0.54 -20.79 -10.40
C ALA A 212 -0.55 -20.44 -11.90
N LEU A 213 0.60 -20.57 -12.59
CA LEU A 213 0.67 -20.38 -14.05
C LEU A 213 -0.14 -21.44 -14.80
N LYS A 214 -0.04 -22.70 -14.37
CA LYS A 214 -0.83 -23.80 -14.95
C LYS A 214 -2.33 -23.62 -14.75
N ALA A 215 -2.76 -23.08 -13.62
CA ALA A 215 -4.17 -22.76 -13.36
C ALA A 215 -4.70 -21.64 -14.26
N GLN A 216 -3.85 -20.67 -14.64
CA GLN A 216 -4.20 -19.62 -15.60
C GLN A 216 -4.32 -20.16 -17.03
N GLU A 217 -3.51 -21.16 -17.42
CA GLU A 217 -3.62 -21.82 -18.73
C GLU A 217 -4.89 -22.67 -18.87
N THR A 218 -5.38 -23.28 -17.78
CA THR A 218 -6.61 -24.11 -17.82
C THR A 218 -7.91 -23.32 -17.71
N GLY A 219 -7.86 -22.01 -17.44
CA GLY A 219 -9.03 -21.14 -17.24
C GLY A 219 -9.50 -20.35 -18.46
N SER A 220 -8.84 -20.49 -19.63
CA SER A 220 -9.18 -19.72 -20.84
C SER A 220 -9.67 -20.63 -21.96
N LEU A 221 -10.95 -21.02 -21.89
CA LEU A 221 -11.73 -21.47 -23.03
C LEU A 221 -13.06 -20.69 -23.01
N THR A 222 -13.44 -20.23 -24.20
CA THR A 222 -14.64 -19.45 -24.60
C THR A 222 -14.56 -17.92 -24.42
N THR A 223 -14.06 -17.20 -25.44
CA THR A 223 -14.90 -16.45 -26.41
C THR A 223 -14.02 -15.76 -27.48
N PRO A 224 -14.46 -15.70 -28.76
CA PRO A 224 -13.72 -15.05 -29.84
C PRO A 224 -14.17 -13.60 -30.04
N SER A 225 -13.33 -12.84 -30.76
CA SER A 225 -13.52 -11.48 -31.32
C SER A 225 -12.71 -10.39 -30.62
N ASN A 226 -11.61 -9.97 -31.25
CA ASN A 226 -11.65 -8.77 -32.10
C ASN A 226 -10.32 -8.67 -32.86
N THR A 227 -10.38 -8.91 -34.17
CA THR A 227 -9.26 -8.75 -35.09
C THR A 227 -9.08 -7.26 -35.38
N GLN A 228 -8.12 -6.61 -34.73
CA GLN A 228 -7.53 -5.41 -35.31
C GLN A 228 -6.21 -5.78 -35.96
N LEU A 229 -6.26 -5.81 -37.29
CA LEU A 229 -5.11 -5.80 -38.17
C LEU A 229 -4.25 -4.59 -37.84
N ASN A 230 -2.99 -4.84 -37.48
CA ASN A 230 -1.91 -3.91 -37.79
C ASN A 230 -0.88 -4.68 -38.61
N ASN A 231 -0.81 -4.30 -39.89
CA ASN A 231 0.27 -4.61 -40.78
C ASN A 231 1.56 -4.02 -40.20
N THR A 232 2.45 -4.89 -39.74
CA THR A 232 3.87 -4.62 -39.54
C THR A 232 4.60 -5.81 -40.10
N SER A 233 5.56 -5.52 -40.98
CA SER A 233 6.35 -6.43 -41.82
C SER A 233 6.52 -7.86 -41.27
N GLY A 234 6.17 -8.85 -42.09
CA GLY A 234 6.11 -10.28 -41.77
C GLY A 234 7.43 -10.98 -41.46
N SER A 235 8.48 -10.26 -41.03
CA SER A 235 9.73 -10.82 -40.54
C SER A 235 9.82 -10.88 -39.01
N ASP A 236 8.94 -10.18 -38.28
CA ASP A 236 9.09 -9.97 -36.84
C ASP A 236 8.47 -11.05 -35.94
N MET A 237 7.87 -12.08 -36.53
CA MET A 237 7.17 -13.17 -35.83
C MET A 237 7.71 -14.56 -36.21
N LEU A 238 9.00 -14.67 -36.54
CA LEU A 238 9.67 -15.95 -36.81
C LEU A 238 10.82 -16.17 -35.81
N CYS A 239 11.05 -17.43 -35.44
CA CYS A 239 12.18 -17.82 -34.59
C CYS A 239 13.50 -17.64 -35.37
N SER A 240 14.45 -16.88 -34.84
CA SER A 240 15.75 -16.64 -35.47
C SER A 240 16.62 -17.90 -35.64
N CYS A 241 16.30 -18.99 -34.94
CA CYS A 241 17.03 -20.26 -35.04
C CYS A 241 16.41 -21.25 -36.04
N CYS A 242 15.08 -21.43 -35.99
CA CYS A 242 14.38 -22.49 -36.73
C CYS A 242 13.29 -21.98 -37.66
N ASN A 243 13.15 -20.65 -37.78
CA ASN A 243 12.19 -19.95 -38.63
C ASN A 243 10.71 -20.31 -38.43
N VAL A 244 10.37 -20.96 -37.30
CA VAL A 244 8.99 -21.28 -36.93
C VAL A 244 8.23 -20.02 -36.52
N SER A 245 6.95 -19.94 -36.90
CA SER A 245 6.07 -18.84 -36.49
C SER A 245 5.89 -18.75 -34.98
N LEU A 246 6.05 -17.53 -34.48
CA LEU A 246 5.88 -17.12 -33.09
C LEU A 246 4.49 -16.50 -32.84
N ALA A 247 3.61 -16.50 -33.84
CA ALA A 247 2.24 -16.02 -33.69
C ALA A 247 1.53 -16.76 -32.55
N GLY A 248 0.97 -16.01 -31.60
CA GLY A 248 0.26 -16.56 -30.44
C GLY A 248 1.14 -17.18 -29.35
N LYS A 249 2.48 -17.10 -29.45
CA LYS A 249 3.43 -17.54 -28.41
C LYS A 249 4.11 -16.33 -27.78
N VAL A 250 4.53 -16.44 -26.52
CA VAL A 250 5.42 -15.45 -25.88
C VAL A 250 6.87 -15.79 -26.24
N PRO A 251 7.56 -15.03 -27.11
CA PRO A 251 8.89 -15.41 -27.57
C PRO A 251 9.97 -15.15 -26.52
N PHE A 252 11.00 -15.97 -26.52
CA PHE A 252 12.23 -15.69 -25.76
C PHE A 252 13.07 -14.68 -26.54
N HIS A 253 13.69 -13.73 -25.83
CA HIS A 253 14.47 -12.67 -26.43
C HIS A 253 15.91 -12.72 -25.92
N ARG A 254 16.88 -12.63 -26.85
CA ARG A 254 18.31 -12.43 -26.53
C ARG A 254 18.91 -11.50 -27.58
N TYR A 255 19.39 -10.34 -27.15
CA TYR A 255 19.75 -9.22 -28.02
C TYR A 255 18.57 -8.84 -28.94
N ASN A 256 18.81 -8.73 -30.25
CA ASN A 256 17.80 -8.41 -31.26
C ASN A 256 17.13 -9.65 -31.88
N TYR A 257 17.32 -10.85 -31.29
CA TYR A 257 16.80 -12.11 -31.81
C TYR A 257 15.66 -12.67 -30.95
N LYS A 258 14.69 -13.31 -31.62
CA LYS A 258 13.48 -13.90 -31.03
C LYS A 258 13.48 -15.41 -31.20
N TYR A 259 13.08 -16.16 -30.19
CA TYR A 259 13.14 -17.64 -30.19
C TYR A 259 11.85 -18.28 -29.72
N CYS A 260 11.53 -19.45 -30.29
CA CYS A 260 10.36 -20.24 -29.91
C CYS A 260 10.58 -21.07 -28.62
N SER A 261 11.83 -21.28 -28.20
CA SER A 261 12.21 -22.04 -27.01
C SER A 261 13.59 -21.63 -26.49
N THR A 262 13.89 -21.98 -25.24
CA THR A 262 15.24 -21.83 -24.66
C THR A 262 16.28 -22.69 -25.39
N SER A 263 15.89 -23.84 -25.95
CA SER A 263 16.76 -24.68 -26.78
C SER A 263 17.20 -23.95 -28.06
N CYS A 264 16.26 -23.31 -28.77
CA CYS A 264 16.59 -22.51 -29.96
C CYS A 264 17.48 -21.31 -29.65
N MET A 265 17.35 -20.70 -28.45
CA MET A 265 18.22 -19.61 -28.02
C MET A 265 19.67 -20.09 -27.77
N HIS A 266 19.86 -21.26 -27.17
CA HIS A 266 21.19 -21.82 -26.93
C HIS A 266 21.87 -22.30 -28.21
N VAL A 267 21.14 -22.99 -29.09
CA VAL A 267 21.69 -23.45 -30.39
C VAL A 267 22.10 -22.26 -31.26
N HIS A 268 21.27 -21.23 -31.36
CA HIS A 268 21.62 -20.03 -32.14
C HIS A 268 22.76 -19.23 -31.51
N ARG A 269 22.95 -19.31 -30.18
CA ARG A 269 24.11 -18.74 -29.50
C ARG A 269 25.40 -19.45 -29.92
N GLU A 270 25.41 -20.78 -29.96
CA GLU A 270 26.58 -21.55 -30.40
C GLU A 270 26.94 -21.22 -31.85
N ILE A 271 25.93 -21.13 -32.74
CA ILE A 271 26.13 -20.75 -34.15
C ILE A 271 26.71 -19.34 -34.32
N LEU A 272 26.31 -18.37 -33.48
CA LEU A 272 26.84 -17.01 -33.53
C LEU A 272 28.21 -16.87 -32.85
N GLU A 273 28.60 -17.79 -31.97
CA GLU A 273 29.91 -17.81 -31.30
C GLU A 273 30.96 -18.57 -32.13
N ASP A 274 30.54 -19.49 -33.00
CA ASP A 274 31.40 -20.25 -33.93
C ASP A 274 31.65 -19.55 -35.28
N MET A 275 31.13 -18.32 -35.49
CA MET A 275 31.28 -17.53 -36.71
C MET A 275 32.09 -16.26 -36.46
#